data_AF-A0A2W4I4Z8-F1
#
_entry.id   AF-A0A2W4I4Z8-F1
#
_cell.length_a   1.000
_cell.length_b   1.000
_cell.length_c   1.000
_cell.angle_alpha   90.00
_cell.angle_beta   90.00
_cell.angle_gamma   90.00
#
_symmetry.space_group_name_H-M   'P 1'
#
loop_
_entity.id
_entity.type
_entity.pdbx_description
1 polymer ?
#
loop_
_entity_poly.entity_id
_entity_poly.type
_entity_poly.pdbx_seq_one_letter_code
_entity_poly.pdbx_strand_id
1 'polypeptide(L)'
;MRAGIAVIGANYGDEGKGLLTDFITSQLAEECSVVRFNGGAQAGHTVVTPDGIRHVFSHIGAGSFSGCPTYLSQFFVVNPRLFVKEVSDLTCIGIRPLVSIDPRCLVTTPIDILVNQALERQRGTKRHGSCGVGINETVTRCLRSTEFATQAQELLNLRLFERKLLHLFRNWLPQRLVELNIDLEESIIQESFNQPESIASKFICECESLLNASEISFRIPDTRFVVFEGAQGLMLDENRLDQFPHVTRSKTGLENIGFLFQKFGLEELQVNYVTRTYLTKHGAGPLPGECSWRFPDATNVPNPYQGSLRYAPLNIDNLNYSIDLDLKRGKYLFPNLSAGIAFTCTDQLEMPDMRELPLAVNIVSHGPSRGDIEVLNGANYLKSALKPISRARAVLRA
;
A
#
# COMPACT_ATOMS: atom_id res chain seq x y z
N MET A 1 20.55 -16.97 -3.87
CA MET A 1 20.42 -15.62 -3.29
C MET A 1 19.14 -15.01 -3.82
N ARG A 2 18.36 -14.38 -2.94
CA ARG A 2 17.19 -13.58 -3.33
C ARG A 2 17.52 -12.09 -3.18
N ALA A 3 17.02 -11.26 -4.07
CA ALA A 3 17.20 -9.82 -4.03
C ALA A 3 15.86 -9.09 -3.86
N GLY A 4 15.87 -8.00 -3.10
CA GLY A 4 14.73 -7.13 -2.90
C GLY A 4 14.78 -5.90 -3.81
N ILE A 5 13.63 -5.51 -4.34
CA ILE A 5 13.45 -4.23 -5.03
C ILE A 5 12.28 -3.49 -4.38
N ALA A 6 12.53 -2.35 -3.75
CA ALA A 6 11.49 -1.56 -3.11
C ALA A 6 11.03 -0.41 -4.01
N VAL A 7 9.73 -0.16 -4.01
CA VAL A 7 9.06 0.95 -4.68
C VAL A 7 8.31 1.75 -3.61
N ILE A 8 8.88 2.90 -3.22
CA ILE A 8 8.42 3.71 -2.08
C ILE A 8 8.05 5.11 -2.57
N GLY A 9 6.93 5.66 -2.10
CA GLY A 9 6.46 6.98 -2.51
C GLY A 9 7.20 8.03 -1.68
N ALA A 10 7.89 8.97 -2.31
CA ALA A 10 8.76 9.88 -1.58
C ALA A 10 8.01 11.02 -0.87
N ASN A 11 6.73 11.25 -1.22
CA ASN A 11 5.94 12.39 -0.76
C ASN A 11 4.63 11.95 -0.09
N TYR A 12 3.49 12.54 -0.48
CA TYR A 12 2.17 12.33 0.13
C TYR A 12 1.37 11.18 -0.50
N GLY A 13 1.95 10.37 -1.41
CA GLY A 13 1.22 9.35 -2.16
C GLY A 13 0.97 9.73 -3.62
N ASP A 14 0.34 8.80 -4.34
CA ASP A 14 -0.02 8.90 -5.76
C ASP A 14 1.12 9.17 -6.75
N GLU A 15 2.37 8.86 -6.39
CA GLU A 15 3.53 9.17 -7.21
C GLU A 15 3.74 8.22 -8.41
N GLY A 16 2.83 7.27 -8.67
CA GLY A 16 2.99 6.29 -9.75
C GLY A 16 3.74 5.02 -9.35
N LYS A 17 3.69 4.64 -8.06
CA LYS A 17 4.31 3.40 -7.56
C LYS A 17 3.84 2.14 -8.30
N GLY A 18 2.53 1.99 -8.52
CA GLY A 18 2.00 0.83 -9.25
C GLY A 18 2.53 0.75 -10.68
N LEU A 19 2.66 1.89 -11.37
CA LEU A 19 3.26 1.97 -12.70
C LEU A 19 4.72 1.48 -12.68
N LEU A 20 5.51 1.93 -11.71
CA LEU A 20 6.88 1.47 -11.58
C LEU A 20 6.96 -0.03 -11.21
N THR A 21 6.06 -0.52 -10.35
CA THR A 21 5.97 -1.94 -10.02
C THR A 21 5.60 -2.79 -11.23
N ASP A 22 4.61 -2.38 -12.04
CA ASP A 22 4.25 -3.06 -13.30
C ASP A 22 5.44 -3.10 -14.27
N PHE A 23 6.16 -1.99 -14.42
CA PHE A 23 7.37 -1.97 -15.22
C PHE A 23 8.43 -2.94 -14.71
N ILE A 24 8.82 -2.86 -13.43
CA ILE A 24 9.85 -3.74 -12.85
C ILE A 24 9.45 -5.21 -13.00
N THR A 25 8.22 -5.56 -12.65
CA THR A 25 7.73 -6.94 -12.74
C THR A 25 7.64 -7.43 -14.19
N SER A 26 7.31 -6.56 -15.16
CA SER A 26 7.35 -6.90 -16.59
C SER A 26 8.75 -7.26 -17.09
N GLN A 27 9.80 -6.67 -16.50
CA GLN A 27 11.19 -6.95 -16.85
C GLN A 27 11.72 -8.23 -16.20
N LEU A 28 11.18 -8.59 -15.02
CA LEU A 28 11.61 -9.76 -14.25
C LEU A 28 10.79 -11.02 -14.56
N ALA A 29 9.60 -10.85 -15.16
CA ALA A 29 8.69 -11.92 -15.52
C ALA A 29 8.44 -12.88 -14.34
N GLU A 30 8.52 -14.20 -14.58
CA GLU A 30 8.25 -15.26 -13.60
C GLU A 30 9.28 -15.37 -12.47
N GLU A 31 10.39 -14.61 -12.52
CA GLU A 31 11.44 -14.65 -11.49
C GLU A 31 11.09 -13.83 -10.24
N CYS A 32 9.94 -13.16 -10.18
CA CYS A 32 9.58 -12.23 -9.11
C CYS A 32 8.25 -12.53 -8.42
N SER A 33 8.13 -12.08 -7.17
CA SER A 33 6.87 -11.95 -6.42
C SER A 33 6.70 -10.51 -5.93
N VAL A 34 5.47 -10.00 -5.90
CA VAL A 34 5.16 -8.69 -5.31
C VAL A 34 4.77 -8.87 -3.85
N VAL A 35 5.34 -8.08 -2.95
CA VAL A 35 4.99 -8.02 -1.53
C VAL A 35 4.40 -6.66 -1.19
N ARG A 36 3.16 -6.65 -0.71
CA ARG A 36 2.54 -5.46 -0.09
C ARG A 36 2.99 -5.39 1.37
N PHE A 37 3.87 -4.44 1.68
CA PHE A 37 4.58 -4.38 2.97
C PHE A 37 3.97 -3.41 4.00
N ASN A 38 2.95 -2.64 3.61
CA ASN A 38 2.33 -1.65 4.47
C ASN A 38 0.92 -1.31 4.01
N GLY A 39 0.20 -0.59 4.86
CA GLY A 39 -1.10 -0.03 4.54
C GLY A 39 -2.19 -1.08 4.45
N GLY A 40 -2.99 -1.00 3.39
CA GLY A 40 -4.25 -1.70 3.21
C GLY A 40 -4.94 -1.21 1.94
N ALA A 41 -6.25 -1.44 1.86
CA ALA A 41 -7.10 -1.07 0.71
C ALA A 41 -7.21 0.44 0.43
N GLN A 42 -6.64 1.29 1.29
CA GLN A 42 -6.72 2.75 1.17
C GLN A 42 -5.78 3.33 0.12
N ALA A 43 -4.89 2.51 -0.45
CA ALA A 43 -4.01 2.89 -1.54
C ALA A 43 -4.67 2.55 -2.88
N GLY A 44 -4.76 3.49 -3.80
CA GLY A 44 -5.21 3.24 -5.17
C GLY A 44 -4.10 3.57 -6.15
N HIS A 45 -3.49 2.57 -6.77
CA HIS A 45 -2.43 2.78 -7.77
C HIS A 45 -2.99 2.48 -9.15
N THR A 46 -3.13 3.51 -9.96
CA THR A 46 -3.55 3.28 -11.35
C THR A 46 -2.38 2.85 -12.18
N VAL A 47 -2.63 1.80 -12.96
CA VAL A 47 -1.72 1.30 -13.97
C VAL A 47 -2.51 1.15 -15.25
N VAL A 48 -1.89 1.60 -16.34
CA VAL A 48 -2.39 1.40 -17.69
C VAL A 48 -1.37 0.53 -18.42
N THR A 49 -1.81 -0.59 -19.00
CA THR A 49 -0.94 -1.41 -19.83
C THR A 49 -0.71 -0.74 -21.20
N PRO A 50 0.33 -1.10 -21.96
CA PRO A 50 0.58 -0.54 -23.29
C PRO A 50 -0.57 -0.73 -24.29
N ASP A 51 -1.38 -1.77 -24.12
CA ASP A 51 -2.59 -2.08 -24.89
C ASP A 51 -3.85 -1.38 -24.36
N GLY A 52 -3.73 -0.53 -23.34
CA GLY A 52 -4.79 0.35 -22.86
C GLY A 52 -5.67 -0.22 -21.74
N ILE A 53 -5.35 -1.40 -21.21
CA ILE A 53 -6.07 -1.96 -20.05
C ILE A 53 -5.73 -1.12 -18.83
N ARG A 54 -6.76 -0.59 -18.17
CA ARG A 54 -6.61 0.26 -16.98
C ARG A 54 -7.20 -0.42 -15.75
N HIS A 55 -6.42 -0.45 -14.67
CA HIS A 55 -6.89 -0.93 -13.37
C HIS A 55 -6.37 -0.06 -12.22
N VAL A 56 -7.13 0.00 -11.12
CA VAL A 56 -6.75 0.70 -9.89
C VAL A 56 -6.46 -0.35 -8.81
N PHE A 57 -5.19 -0.66 -8.61
CA PHE A 57 -4.74 -1.65 -7.64
C PHE A 57 -4.86 -1.14 -6.21
N SER A 58 -5.36 -1.99 -5.30
CA SER A 58 -5.54 -1.64 -3.88
C SER A 58 -4.99 -2.68 -2.91
N HIS A 59 -5.42 -3.94 -2.98
CA HIS A 59 -4.83 -5.11 -2.32
C HIS A 59 -3.83 -5.79 -3.22
N ILE A 60 -4.19 -5.97 -4.49
CA ILE A 60 -3.42 -6.82 -5.39
C ILE A 60 -2.23 -6.01 -5.91
N GLY A 61 -1.07 -6.64 -6.05
CA GLY A 61 0.12 -5.98 -6.55
C GLY A 61 0.00 -5.74 -8.06
N ALA A 62 0.50 -4.59 -8.51
CA ALA A 62 0.45 -4.18 -9.91
C ALA A 62 1.10 -5.20 -10.87
N GLY A 63 2.06 -5.98 -10.36
CA GLY A 63 2.68 -7.08 -11.10
C GLY A 63 1.73 -8.18 -11.56
N SER A 64 0.49 -8.20 -11.09
CA SER A 64 -0.54 -9.14 -11.58
C SER A 64 -0.84 -8.97 -13.07
N PHE A 65 -0.61 -7.78 -13.64
CA PHE A 65 -0.65 -7.57 -15.10
C PHE A 65 0.41 -8.38 -15.87
N SER A 66 1.49 -8.77 -15.19
CA SER A 66 2.54 -9.64 -15.72
C SER A 66 2.48 -11.06 -15.15
N GLY A 67 1.35 -11.44 -14.52
CA GLY A 67 1.17 -12.77 -13.90
C GLY A 67 1.96 -12.97 -12.60
N CYS A 68 2.59 -11.93 -12.06
CA CYS A 68 3.40 -12.02 -10.84
C CYS A 68 2.50 -12.22 -9.60
N PRO A 69 2.79 -13.22 -8.73
CA PRO A 69 2.00 -13.45 -7.54
C PRO A 69 2.17 -12.32 -6.50
N THR A 70 1.09 -12.01 -5.80
CA THR A 70 1.05 -11.01 -4.73
C THR A 70 1.04 -11.69 -3.36
N TYR A 71 1.89 -11.21 -2.45
CA TYR A 71 1.89 -11.56 -1.04
C TYR A 71 1.48 -10.35 -0.18
N LEU A 72 0.40 -10.50 0.59
CA LEU A 72 0.02 -9.52 1.61
C LEU A 72 0.77 -9.85 2.90
N SER A 73 1.73 -9.00 3.28
CA SER A 73 2.54 -9.25 4.47
C SER A 73 1.78 -8.97 5.77
N GLN A 74 2.29 -9.43 6.91
CA GLN A 74 1.68 -9.19 8.24
C GLN A 74 1.40 -7.70 8.56
N PHE A 75 2.06 -6.78 7.85
CA PHE A 75 1.91 -5.33 8.02
C PHE A 75 0.84 -4.72 7.12
N PHE A 76 0.26 -5.52 6.22
CA PHE A 76 -0.86 -5.15 5.39
C PHE A 76 -2.17 -5.42 6.14
N VAL A 77 -3.12 -4.49 6.05
CA VAL A 77 -4.46 -4.60 6.61
C VAL A 77 -5.42 -5.06 5.51
N VAL A 78 -5.91 -6.29 5.65
CA VAL A 78 -6.82 -6.93 4.70
C VAL A 78 -8.23 -6.40 4.90
N ASN A 79 -8.96 -6.23 3.81
CA ASN A 79 -10.37 -5.85 3.81
C ASN A 79 -11.07 -6.83 2.85
N PRO A 80 -11.79 -7.84 3.38
CA PRO A 80 -12.37 -8.91 2.56
C PRO A 80 -13.28 -8.40 1.45
N ARG A 81 -14.14 -7.42 1.73
CA ARG A 81 -15.05 -6.82 0.76
C ARG A 81 -14.32 -6.19 -0.42
N LEU A 82 -13.34 -5.34 -0.13
CA LEU A 82 -12.60 -4.62 -1.16
C LEU A 82 -11.67 -5.54 -1.94
N PHE A 83 -11.09 -6.55 -1.26
CA PHE A 83 -10.31 -7.60 -1.91
C PHE A 83 -11.13 -8.37 -2.95
N VAL A 84 -12.31 -8.87 -2.57
CA VAL A 84 -13.19 -9.64 -3.48
C VAL A 84 -13.64 -8.78 -4.65
N LYS A 85 -13.93 -7.50 -4.43
CA LYS A 85 -14.24 -6.56 -5.50
C LYS A 85 -13.08 -6.44 -6.48
N GLU A 86 -11.85 -6.25 -6.00
CA GLU A 86 -10.67 -6.09 -6.87
C GLU A 86 -10.36 -7.37 -7.67
N VAL A 87 -10.49 -8.55 -7.05
CA VAL A 87 -10.39 -9.83 -7.75
C VAL A 87 -11.42 -9.93 -8.87
N SER A 88 -12.67 -9.53 -8.62
CA SER A 88 -13.73 -9.50 -9.62
C SER A 88 -13.40 -8.54 -10.77
N ASP A 89 -12.96 -7.32 -10.44
CA ASP A 89 -12.61 -6.29 -11.43
C ASP A 89 -11.45 -6.76 -12.34
N LEU A 90 -10.42 -7.41 -11.77
CA LEU A 90 -9.32 -8.02 -12.52
C LEU A 90 -9.78 -9.19 -13.39
N THR A 91 -10.66 -10.05 -12.85
CA THR A 91 -11.17 -11.21 -13.59
C THR A 91 -11.98 -10.77 -14.81
N CYS A 92 -12.75 -9.68 -14.71
CA CYS A 92 -13.50 -9.10 -15.82
C CYS A 92 -12.61 -8.62 -16.98
N ILE A 93 -11.37 -8.23 -16.70
CA ILE A 93 -10.37 -7.86 -17.71
C ILE A 93 -9.42 -9.02 -18.08
N GLY A 94 -9.79 -10.26 -17.72
CA GLY A 94 -9.05 -11.47 -18.09
C GLY A 94 -7.88 -11.83 -17.19
N ILE A 95 -7.70 -11.14 -16.06
CA ILE A 95 -6.56 -11.30 -15.16
C ILE A 95 -6.99 -12.07 -13.92
N ARG A 96 -6.32 -13.21 -13.67
CA ARG A 96 -6.57 -14.05 -12.48
C ARG A 96 -5.42 -13.87 -11.49
N PRO A 97 -5.58 -13.03 -10.46
CA PRO A 97 -4.50 -12.75 -9.53
C PRO A 97 -4.17 -13.97 -8.68
N LEU A 98 -2.88 -14.23 -8.47
CA LEU A 98 -2.38 -15.22 -7.52
C LEU A 98 -2.05 -14.49 -6.23
N VAL A 99 -2.77 -14.80 -5.14
CA VAL A 99 -2.64 -14.07 -3.88
C VAL A 99 -2.40 -15.01 -2.71
N SER A 100 -1.40 -14.69 -1.90
CA SER A 100 -1.21 -15.27 -0.58
C SER A 100 -1.21 -14.20 0.51
N ILE A 101 -1.71 -14.52 1.70
CA ILE A 101 -1.93 -13.59 2.80
C ILE A 101 -1.22 -14.12 4.06
N ASP A 102 -0.36 -13.30 4.67
CA ASP A 102 0.26 -13.65 5.95
C ASP A 102 -0.84 -13.90 6.99
N PRO A 103 -0.82 -15.02 7.73
CA PRO A 103 -1.85 -15.37 8.72
C PRO A 103 -2.04 -14.29 9.80
N ARG A 104 -1.04 -13.43 10.01
CA ARG A 104 -1.05 -12.34 10.99
C ARG A 104 -1.60 -11.01 10.45
N CYS A 105 -1.91 -10.91 9.16
CA CYS A 105 -2.53 -9.70 8.60
C CYS A 105 -3.77 -9.33 9.42
N LEU A 106 -3.89 -8.06 9.80
CA LEU A 106 -5.09 -7.58 10.45
C LEU A 106 -6.25 -7.55 9.45
N VAL A 107 -7.46 -7.88 9.92
CA VAL A 107 -8.68 -7.90 9.10
C VAL A 107 -9.56 -6.72 9.48
N THR A 108 -9.82 -5.85 8.52
CA THR A 108 -10.81 -4.77 8.62
C THR A 108 -12.21 -5.37 8.60
N THR A 109 -13.01 -4.99 9.58
CA THR A 109 -14.40 -5.42 9.74
C THR A 109 -15.37 -4.29 9.34
N PRO A 110 -16.66 -4.60 9.11
CA PRO A 110 -17.67 -3.59 8.84
C PRO A 110 -17.75 -2.52 9.94
N ILE A 111 -17.46 -2.89 11.19
CA ILE A 111 -17.46 -1.99 12.36
C ILE A 111 -16.39 -0.90 12.20
N ASP A 112 -15.20 -1.25 11.72
CA ASP A 112 -14.09 -0.29 11.55
C ASP A 112 -14.41 0.75 10.47
N ILE A 113 -15.03 0.30 9.37
CA ILE A 113 -15.49 1.15 8.28
C ILE A 113 -16.58 2.10 8.77
N LEU A 114 -17.57 1.55 9.49
CA LEU A 114 -18.67 2.29 10.08
C LEU A 114 -18.18 3.43 10.99
N VAL A 115 -17.37 3.09 12.01
CA VAL A 115 -16.84 4.06 12.98
C VAL A 115 -16.00 5.12 12.27
N ASN A 116 -15.18 4.72 11.28
CA ASN A 116 -14.38 5.69 10.54
C ASN A 116 -15.23 6.68 9.76
N GLN A 117 -16.25 6.22 9.04
CA GLN A 117 -17.11 7.10 8.23
C GLN A 117 -17.94 8.03 9.11
N ALA A 118 -18.49 7.52 10.22
CA ALA A 118 -19.23 8.30 11.22
C ALA A 118 -18.36 9.43 11.79
N LEU A 119 -17.13 9.10 12.23
CA LEU A 119 -16.20 10.06 12.81
C LEU A 119 -15.84 11.20 11.82
N GLU A 120 -15.59 10.86 10.55
CA GLU A 120 -15.30 11.89 9.54
C GLU A 120 -16.53 12.74 9.19
N ARG A 121 -17.74 12.18 9.22
CA ARG A 121 -18.97 12.98 9.05
C ARG A 121 -19.15 13.95 10.20
N GLN A 122 -19.02 13.49 11.44
CA GLN A 122 -19.12 14.30 12.65
C GLN A 122 -18.12 15.46 12.67
N ARG A 123 -16.89 15.24 12.19
CA ARG A 123 -15.86 16.29 12.09
C ARG A 123 -16.21 17.43 11.13
N GLY A 124 -17.16 17.23 10.21
CA GLY A 124 -17.60 18.27 9.28
C GLY A 124 -16.44 18.90 8.49
N THR A 125 -16.19 20.19 8.70
CA THR A 125 -15.10 20.93 8.04
C THR A 125 -13.71 20.63 8.62
N LYS A 126 -13.61 19.97 9.78
CA LYS A 126 -12.36 19.58 10.45
C LYS A 126 -11.97 18.11 10.20
N ARG A 127 -12.38 17.55 9.06
CA ARG A 127 -12.04 16.17 8.66
C ARG A 127 -10.54 15.96 8.61
N HIS A 128 -10.11 14.75 8.92
CA HIS A 128 -8.70 14.39 8.79
C HIS A 128 -8.36 13.98 7.35
N GLY A 129 -9.37 13.59 6.56
CA GLY A 129 -9.21 13.16 5.17
C GLY A 129 -9.03 11.65 5.04
N SER A 130 -9.71 10.85 5.87
CA SER A 130 -9.68 9.39 5.74
C SER A 130 -10.24 8.95 4.38
N CYS A 131 -9.70 7.86 3.84
CA CYS A 131 -10.28 7.18 2.66
C CYS A 131 -11.62 6.49 2.96
N GLY A 132 -12.07 6.46 4.23
CA GLY A 132 -13.35 5.90 4.64
C GLY A 132 -13.41 4.37 4.65
N VAL A 133 -12.24 3.70 4.64
CA VAL A 133 -12.11 2.24 4.58
C VAL A 133 -11.67 1.60 5.92
N GLY A 134 -11.62 2.38 7.01
CA GLY A 134 -11.52 1.83 8.37
C GLY A 134 -10.12 1.50 8.90
N ILE A 135 -9.04 1.82 8.18
CA ILE A 135 -7.68 1.33 8.52
C ILE A 135 -7.19 1.77 9.90
N ASN A 136 -7.37 3.06 10.24
CA ASN A 136 -7.03 3.55 11.57
C ASN A 136 -7.85 2.85 12.67
N GLU A 137 -9.14 2.59 12.43
CA GLU A 137 -10.00 1.91 13.40
C GLU A 137 -9.65 0.43 13.52
N THR A 138 -9.31 -0.26 12.42
CA THR A 138 -8.80 -1.63 12.43
C THR A 138 -7.54 -1.73 13.28
N VAL A 139 -6.55 -0.88 13.04
CA VAL A 139 -5.31 -0.87 13.83
C VAL A 139 -5.59 -0.52 15.29
N THR A 140 -6.41 0.49 15.56
CA THR A 140 -6.76 0.91 16.92
C THR A 140 -7.45 -0.22 17.71
N ARG A 141 -8.43 -0.87 17.10
CA ARG A 141 -9.15 -2.02 17.69
C ARG A 141 -8.20 -3.18 17.98
N CYS A 142 -7.37 -3.54 17.00
CA CYS A 142 -6.47 -4.68 17.13
C CYS A 142 -5.33 -4.46 18.13
N LEU A 143 -4.88 -3.22 18.31
CA LEU A 143 -3.87 -2.87 19.32
C LEU A 143 -4.48 -2.71 20.73
N ARG A 144 -5.80 -2.56 20.86
CA ARG A 144 -6.46 -2.37 22.16
C ARG A 144 -6.34 -3.60 23.06
N SER A 145 -6.64 -4.77 22.52
CA SER A 145 -6.66 -6.05 23.22
C SER A 145 -6.70 -7.21 22.22
N THR A 146 -6.11 -8.34 22.59
CA THR A 146 -6.20 -9.60 21.83
C THR A 146 -7.64 -10.09 21.68
N GLU A 147 -8.52 -9.71 22.61
CA GLU A 147 -9.96 -9.98 22.56
C GLU A 147 -10.62 -9.37 21.31
N PHE A 148 -10.23 -8.15 20.95
CA PHE A 148 -10.82 -7.41 19.84
C PHE A 148 -10.02 -7.51 18.54
N ALA A 149 -8.77 -7.98 18.60
CA ALA A 149 -7.92 -8.12 17.42
C ALA A 149 -8.49 -9.14 16.44
N THR A 150 -8.50 -8.85 15.14
CA THR A 150 -8.92 -9.81 14.09
C THR A 150 -7.78 -10.03 13.11
N GLN A 151 -7.38 -11.29 12.94
CA GLN A 151 -6.28 -11.69 12.06
C GLN A 151 -6.75 -12.65 10.97
N ALA A 152 -6.04 -12.67 9.84
CA ALA A 152 -6.39 -13.48 8.67
C ALA A 152 -6.46 -14.98 8.96
N GLN A 153 -5.62 -15.49 9.87
CA GLN A 153 -5.66 -16.90 10.30
C GLN A 153 -7.00 -17.31 10.93
N GLU A 154 -7.71 -16.37 11.56
CA GLU A 154 -9.00 -16.66 12.19
C GLU A 154 -10.10 -16.92 11.16
N LEU A 155 -9.92 -16.44 9.92
CA LEU A 155 -10.85 -16.69 8.82
C LEU A 155 -10.91 -18.18 8.45
N LEU A 156 -9.86 -18.96 8.75
CA LEU A 156 -9.86 -20.41 8.54
C LEU A 156 -10.94 -21.14 9.36
N ASN A 157 -11.52 -20.49 10.38
CA ASN A 157 -12.70 -20.96 11.09
C ASN A 157 -13.80 -19.89 11.10
N LEU A 158 -14.50 -19.76 9.97
CA LEU A 158 -15.54 -18.76 9.76
C LEU A 158 -16.65 -18.78 10.83
N ARG A 159 -16.98 -19.96 11.39
CA ARG A 159 -17.99 -20.07 12.45
C ARG A 159 -17.53 -19.42 13.77
N LEU A 160 -16.26 -19.58 14.14
CA LEU A 160 -15.71 -18.89 15.31
C LEU A 160 -15.52 -17.40 15.04
N PHE A 161 -15.10 -17.06 13.82
CA PHE A 161 -14.92 -15.68 13.41
C PHE A 161 -16.26 -14.90 13.39
N GLU A 162 -17.36 -15.51 12.97
CA GLU A 162 -18.70 -14.93 13.05
C GLU A 162 -19.11 -14.60 14.48
N ARG A 163 -18.88 -15.53 15.42
CA ARG A 163 -19.14 -15.28 16.85
C ARG A 163 -18.31 -14.13 17.39
N LYS A 164 -17.04 -14.05 16.97
CA LYS A 164 -16.15 -12.94 17.33
C LYS A 164 -16.65 -11.62 16.75
N LEU A 165 -17.15 -11.60 15.52
CA LEU A 165 -17.73 -10.40 14.92
C LEU A 165 -18.96 -9.91 15.69
N LEU A 166 -19.87 -10.81 16.08
CA LEU A 166 -21.00 -10.48 16.94
C LEU A 166 -20.55 -9.96 18.32
N HIS A 167 -19.46 -10.50 18.86
CA HIS A 167 -18.85 -9.98 20.09
C HIS A 167 -18.32 -8.56 19.90
N LEU A 168 -17.70 -8.24 18.77
CA LEU A 168 -17.27 -6.87 18.45
C LEU A 168 -18.47 -5.91 18.36
N PHE A 169 -19.59 -6.31 17.74
CA PHE A 169 -20.81 -5.50 17.71
C PHE A 169 -21.36 -5.20 19.10
N ARG A 170 -21.30 -6.17 20.02
CA ARG A 170 -21.87 -6.03 21.38
C ARG A 170 -20.97 -5.28 22.35
N ASN A 171 -19.66 -5.39 22.20
CA ASN A 171 -18.71 -4.90 23.22
C ASN A 171 -17.80 -3.79 22.69
N TRP A 172 -17.21 -3.95 21.50
CA TRP A 172 -16.29 -2.95 20.95
C TRP A 172 -17.02 -1.74 20.39
N LEU A 173 -18.04 -1.94 19.55
CA LEU A 173 -18.73 -0.84 18.87
C LEU A 173 -19.34 0.17 19.88
N PRO A 174 -20.15 -0.22 20.88
CA PRO A 174 -20.71 0.74 21.85
C PRO A 174 -19.63 1.50 22.62
N GLN A 175 -18.60 0.78 23.09
CA GLN A 175 -17.47 1.39 23.80
C GLN A 175 -16.78 2.44 22.91
N ARG A 176 -16.51 2.08 21.66
CA ARG A 176 -15.76 2.94 20.74
C ARG A 176 -16.54 4.19 20.34
N LEU A 177 -17.86 4.08 20.18
CA LEU A 177 -18.74 5.22 19.91
C LEU A 177 -18.74 6.21 21.08
N VAL A 178 -18.82 5.71 22.32
CA VAL A 178 -18.72 6.54 23.54
C VAL A 178 -17.34 7.21 23.62
N GLU A 179 -16.25 6.46 23.40
CA GLU A 179 -14.88 7.00 23.44
C GLU A 179 -14.68 8.16 22.43
N LEU A 180 -15.33 8.09 21.27
CA LEU A 180 -15.22 9.08 20.21
C LEU A 180 -16.30 10.17 20.27
N ASN A 181 -17.23 10.09 21.23
CA ASN A 181 -18.42 10.94 21.30
C ASN A 181 -19.20 10.97 19.97
N ILE A 182 -19.32 9.81 19.30
CA ILE A 182 -20.11 9.67 18.08
C ILE A 182 -21.58 9.48 18.45
N ASP A 183 -22.46 10.22 17.77
CA ASP A 183 -23.89 10.17 18.00
C ASP A 183 -24.50 8.82 17.58
N LEU A 184 -25.21 8.17 18.49
CA LEU A 184 -25.92 6.91 18.24
C LEU A 184 -27.10 7.10 17.29
N GLU A 185 -27.59 8.32 17.11
CA GLU A 185 -28.70 8.64 16.20
C GLU A 185 -28.29 8.71 14.73
N GLU A 186 -26.99 8.58 14.42
CA GLU A 186 -26.57 8.49 13.02
C GLU A 186 -27.19 7.24 12.36
N SER A 187 -27.93 7.42 11.27
CA SER A 187 -28.75 6.37 10.67
C SER A 187 -27.96 5.10 10.32
N ILE A 188 -26.70 5.24 9.90
CA ILE A 188 -25.82 4.13 9.56
C ILE A 188 -25.42 3.30 10.80
N ILE A 189 -25.33 3.94 11.96
CA ILE A 189 -25.03 3.31 13.25
C ILE A 189 -26.26 2.58 13.75
N GLN A 190 -27.43 3.21 13.67
CA GLN A 190 -28.70 2.57 14.04
C GLN A 190 -28.99 1.32 13.22
N GLU A 191 -28.81 1.36 11.90
CA GLU A 191 -28.95 0.18 11.04
C GLU A 191 -28.04 -0.96 11.49
N SER A 192 -26.80 -0.63 11.86
CA SER A 192 -25.81 -1.60 12.33
C SER A 192 -26.17 -2.24 13.67
N PHE A 193 -26.79 -1.50 14.59
CA PHE A 193 -27.30 -2.04 15.85
C PHE A 193 -28.58 -2.86 15.69
N ASN A 194 -29.41 -2.54 14.70
CA ASN A 194 -30.67 -3.22 14.46
C ASN A 194 -30.49 -4.58 13.77
N GLN A 195 -29.42 -4.77 13.00
CA GLN A 195 -29.20 -5.99 12.21
C GLN A 195 -27.76 -6.54 12.25
N PRO A 196 -27.13 -6.67 13.43
CA PRO A 196 -25.73 -7.11 13.52
C PRO A 196 -25.52 -8.53 12.96
N GLU A 197 -26.49 -9.43 13.11
CA GLU A 197 -26.44 -10.79 12.53
C GLU A 197 -26.46 -10.77 11.00
N SER A 198 -27.25 -9.90 10.37
CA SER A 198 -27.29 -9.80 8.90
C SER A 198 -25.97 -9.27 8.34
N ILE A 199 -25.42 -8.24 8.98
CA ILE A 199 -24.14 -7.64 8.58
C ILE A 199 -23.02 -8.67 8.77
N ALA A 200 -23.02 -9.37 9.90
CA ALA A 200 -22.05 -10.43 10.16
C ALA A 200 -22.12 -11.54 9.11
N SER A 201 -23.32 -12.05 8.83
CA SER A 201 -23.52 -13.10 7.82
C SER A 201 -23.02 -12.69 6.43
N LYS A 202 -23.34 -11.47 5.97
CA LYS A 202 -22.83 -10.93 4.70
C LYS A 202 -21.31 -10.85 4.69
N PHE A 203 -20.70 -10.38 5.77
CA PHE A 203 -19.25 -10.29 5.88
C PHE A 203 -18.58 -11.67 5.90
N ILE A 204 -19.22 -12.69 6.48
CA ILE A 204 -18.73 -14.07 6.41
C ILE A 204 -18.70 -14.59 4.97
N CYS A 205 -19.72 -14.28 4.16
CA CYS A 205 -19.68 -14.62 2.73
C CYS A 205 -18.54 -13.91 1.97
N GLU A 206 -18.24 -12.66 2.32
CA GLU A 206 -17.09 -11.93 1.77
C GLU A 206 -15.75 -12.57 2.20
N CYS A 207 -15.63 -13.00 3.46
CA CYS A 207 -14.47 -13.74 3.95
C CYS A 207 -14.29 -15.11 3.27
N GLU A 208 -15.38 -15.85 3.06
CA GLU A 208 -15.36 -17.12 2.31
C GLU A 208 -14.89 -16.90 0.87
N SER A 209 -15.40 -15.86 0.22
CA SER A 209 -14.98 -15.48 -1.14
C SER A 209 -13.50 -15.10 -1.20
N LEU A 210 -12.98 -14.41 -0.18
CA LEU A 210 -11.55 -14.13 -0.04
C LEU A 210 -10.73 -15.42 0.07
N LEU A 211 -11.16 -16.38 0.90
CA LEU A 211 -10.47 -17.67 1.06
C LEU A 211 -10.50 -18.51 -0.22
N ASN A 212 -11.55 -18.40 -1.03
CA ASN A 212 -11.64 -19.07 -2.33
C ASN A 212 -10.70 -18.45 -3.39
N ALA A 213 -10.32 -17.18 -3.22
CA ALA A 213 -9.49 -16.43 -4.16
C ALA A 213 -8.06 -16.19 -3.66
N SER A 214 -7.66 -16.74 -2.51
CA SER A 214 -6.34 -16.53 -1.93
C SER A 214 -5.90 -17.70 -1.03
N GLU A 215 -4.62 -17.74 -0.68
CA GLU A 215 -4.06 -18.70 0.27
C GLU A 215 -3.58 -18.01 1.55
N ILE A 216 -3.98 -18.49 2.73
CA ILE A 216 -3.41 -18.06 4.01
C ILE A 216 -2.07 -18.78 4.25
N SER A 217 -0.94 -18.06 4.16
CA SER A 217 0.40 -18.68 4.20
C SER A 217 1.48 -17.77 4.77
N PHE A 218 2.38 -18.34 5.59
CA PHE A 218 3.58 -17.63 6.06
C PHE A 218 4.66 -17.47 4.99
N ARG A 219 4.56 -18.24 3.89
CA ARG A 219 5.57 -18.34 2.84
C ARG A 219 5.20 -17.45 1.66
N ILE A 220 6.23 -16.85 1.07
CA ILE A 220 6.14 -16.24 -0.26
C ILE A 220 6.50 -17.29 -1.33
N PRO A 221 6.01 -17.13 -2.58
CA PRO A 221 6.46 -17.93 -3.71
C PRO A 221 7.99 -17.98 -3.82
N ASP A 222 8.53 -19.12 -4.23
CA ASP A 222 9.98 -19.30 -4.39
C ASP A 222 10.47 -18.61 -5.65
N THR A 223 10.76 -17.31 -5.50
CA THR A 223 11.14 -16.40 -6.58
C THR A 223 12.51 -15.81 -6.28
N ARG A 224 13.24 -15.44 -7.34
CA ARG A 224 14.58 -14.84 -7.22
C ARG A 224 14.50 -13.39 -6.73
N PHE A 225 13.44 -12.68 -7.10
CA PHE A 225 13.22 -11.28 -6.76
C PHE A 225 11.96 -11.10 -5.92
N VAL A 226 12.06 -10.24 -4.91
CA VAL A 226 10.93 -9.78 -4.11
C VAL A 226 10.75 -8.30 -4.35
N VAL A 227 9.66 -7.93 -5.03
CA VAL A 227 9.32 -6.54 -5.33
C VAL A 227 8.39 -6.01 -4.23
N PHE A 228 8.89 -5.11 -3.38
CA PHE A 228 8.10 -4.48 -2.33
C PHE A 228 7.34 -3.28 -2.91
N GLU A 229 6.02 -3.41 -3.04
CA GLU A 229 5.15 -2.34 -3.54
C GLU A 229 4.54 -1.56 -2.37
N GLY A 230 4.96 -0.29 -2.23
CA GLY A 230 4.54 0.58 -1.14
C GLY A 230 3.17 1.21 -1.35
N ALA A 231 2.43 1.34 -0.26
CA ALA A 231 1.20 2.12 -0.16
C ALA A 231 1.49 3.51 0.45
N GLN A 232 0.76 4.55 0.00
CA GLN A 232 0.98 5.96 0.41
C GLN A 232 2.43 6.43 0.14
N GLY A 233 2.89 7.48 0.80
CA GLY A 233 4.28 7.96 0.69
C GLY A 233 4.84 8.38 2.05
N LEU A 234 6.15 8.64 2.09
CA LEU A 234 6.92 8.92 3.31
C LEU A 234 6.39 10.09 4.14
N MET A 235 5.73 11.06 3.53
CA MET A 235 5.12 12.20 4.24
C MET A 235 3.83 11.83 4.98
N LEU A 236 3.27 10.64 4.72
CA LEU A 236 2.11 10.10 5.43
C LEU A 236 2.49 8.98 6.41
N ASP A 237 3.78 8.70 6.59
CA ASP A 237 4.28 7.66 7.50
C ASP A 237 3.84 7.93 8.95
N GLU A 238 3.46 6.87 9.68
CA GLU A 238 2.96 7.03 11.05
C GLU A 238 3.98 7.65 12.02
N ASN A 239 5.27 7.54 11.72
CA ASN A 239 6.34 8.10 12.52
C ASN A 239 6.67 9.57 12.14
N ARG A 240 5.94 10.20 11.21
CA ARG A 240 6.07 11.63 10.89
C ARG A 240 5.30 12.49 11.89
N LEU A 241 5.92 12.69 13.06
CA LEU A 241 5.35 13.53 14.13
C LEU A 241 5.10 14.98 13.67
N ASP A 242 5.87 15.48 12.70
CA ASP A 242 5.71 16.79 12.08
C ASP A 242 4.47 16.90 11.16
N GLN A 243 3.90 15.76 10.74
CA GLN A 243 2.71 15.71 9.87
C GLN A 243 1.45 15.22 10.61
N PHE A 244 1.60 14.75 11.85
CA PHE A 244 0.47 14.29 12.68
C PHE A 244 -0.55 15.42 12.92
N PRO A 245 -1.88 15.17 12.93
CA PRO A 245 -2.56 13.88 12.81
C PRO A 245 -2.88 13.44 11.37
N HIS A 246 -2.34 14.13 10.36
CA HIS A 246 -2.66 13.90 8.94
C HIS A 246 -1.74 12.85 8.30
N VAL A 247 -1.60 11.71 8.97
CA VAL A 247 -0.76 10.56 8.57
C VAL A 247 -1.58 9.27 8.55
N THR A 248 -1.07 8.22 7.87
CA THR A 248 -1.65 6.88 7.95
C THR A 248 -1.12 6.13 9.17
N ARG A 249 -1.88 5.15 9.69
CA ARG A 249 -1.43 4.20 10.72
C ARG A 249 -0.63 3.06 10.09
N SER A 250 0.47 3.42 9.44
CA SER A 250 1.35 2.45 8.80
C SER A 250 2.74 3.03 8.54
N LYS A 251 3.74 2.14 8.47
CA LYS A 251 5.12 2.47 8.11
C LYS A 251 5.29 2.32 6.61
N THR A 252 5.41 3.45 5.92
CA THR A 252 5.43 3.57 4.45
C THR A 252 6.82 3.39 3.85
N GLY A 253 7.86 3.48 4.68
CA GLY A 253 9.25 3.38 4.27
C GLY A 253 9.92 2.03 4.56
N LEU A 254 11.23 2.08 4.80
CA LEU A 254 12.12 0.91 4.88
C LEU A 254 11.95 0.04 6.13
N GLU A 255 11.32 0.53 7.18
CA GLU A 255 11.28 -0.16 8.47
C GLU A 255 10.59 -1.55 8.39
N ASN A 256 9.39 -1.61 7.80
CA ASN A 256 8.70 -2.89 7.57
C ASN A 256 9.44 -3.79 6.57
N ILE A 257 10.06 -3.19 5.55
CA ILE A 257 10.86 -3.92 4.56
C ILE A 257 12.06 -4.57 5.24
N GLY A 258 12.71 -3.92 6.21
CA GLY A 258 13.84 -4.51 6.96
C GLY A 258 13.48 -5.81 7.68
N PHE A 259 12.29 -5.85 8.31
CA PHE A 259 11.79 -7.10 8.91
C PHE A 259 11.56 -8.19 7.85
N LEU A 260 10.94 -7.85 6.73
CA LEU A 260 10.62 -8.81 5.66
C LEU A 260 11.87 -9.28 4.91
N PHE A 261 12.86 -8.40 4.75
CA PHE A 261 14.16 -8.70 4.16
C PHE A 261 14.86 -9.83 4.90
N GLN A 262 14.90 -9.75 6.24
CA GLN A 262 15.43 -10.82 7.09
C GLN A 262 14.54 -12.08 7.02
N LYS A 263 13.22 -11.93 7.15
CA LYS A 263 12.26 -13.05 7.09
C LYS A 263 12.39 -13.87 5.79
N PHE A 264 12.64 -13.20 4.67
CA PHE A 264 12.68 -13.82 3.34
C PHE A 264 14.10 -14.19 2.87
N GLY A 265 15.13 -13.98 3.71
CA GLY A 265 16.51 -14.33 3.39
C GLY A 265 17.06 -13.56 2.18
N LEU A 266 16.73 -12.27 2.08
CA LEU A 266 17.26 -11.40 1.04
C LEU A 266 18.69 -10.98 1.39
N GLU A 267 19.52 -10.75 0.38
CA GLU A 267 20.94 -10.40 0.55
C GLU A 267 21.26 -8.97 0.08
N GLU A 268 20.43 -8.43 -0.81
CA GLU A 268 20.58 -7.10 -1.40
C GLU A 268 19.21 -6.43 -1.50
N LEU A 269 19.16 -5.11 -1.27
CA LEU A 269 17.97 -4.30 -1.45
C LEU A 269 18.29 -3.10 -2.36
N GLN A 270 17.49 -2.95 -3.41
CA GLN A 270 17.50 -1.78 -4.28
C GLN A 270 16.23 -0.97 -4.05
N VAL A 271 16.34 0.31 -3.71
CA VAL A 271 15.22 1.19 -3.39
C VAL A 271 14.98 2.19 -4.50
N ASN A 272 13.75 2.25 -4.98
CA ASN A 272 13.25 3.25 -5.91
C ASN A 272 12.31 4.18 -5.14
N TYR A 273 12.78 5.39 -4.84
CA TYR A 273 11.93 6.46 -4.33
C TYR A 273 11.21 7.13 -5.49
N VAL A 274 9.88 7.02 -5.52
CA VAL A 274 9.03 7.52 -6.61
C VAL A 274 8.48 8.88 -6.25
N THR A 275 8.64 9.85 -7.14
CA THR A 275 8.06 11.19 -7.04
C THR A 275 7.47 11.63 -8.37
N ARG A 276 6.40 12.43 -8.34
CA ARG A 276 6.00 13.23 -9.50
C ARG A 276 6.94 14.45 -9.63
N THR A 277 6.90 15.13 -10.77
CA THR A 277 7.52 16.45 -10.99
C THR A 277 6.87 17.58 -10.19
N TYR A 278 5.73 17.30 -9.52
CA TYR A 278 5.00 18.21 -8.64
C TYR A 278 4.43 17.43 -7.44
N LEU A 279 3.95 18.13 -6.42
CA LEU A 279 3.30 17.50 -5.27
C LEU A 279 1.79 17.40 -5.46
N THR A 280 1.23 16.28 -5.01
CA THR A 280 -0.21 16.08 -4.89
C THR A 280 -0.58 15.65 -3.48
N LYS A 281 -1.70 16.13 -2.95
CA LYS A 281 -2.20 15.70 -1.64
C LYS A 281 -3.73 15.58 -1.65
N HIS A 282 -4.21 14.41 -1.24
CA HIS A 282 -5.62 14.20 -0.88
C HIS A 282 -5.89 14.60 0.57
N GLY A 283 -7.15 14.88 0.87
CA GLY A 283 -7.60 15.13 2.23
C GLY A 283 -7.13 16.46 2.79
N ALA A 284 -7.41 16.67 4.07
CA ALA A 284 -7.12 17.90 4.79
C ALA A 284 -5.63 18.03 5.19
N GLY A 285 -5.30 19.09 5.91
CA GLY A 285 -3.95 19.37 6.41
C GLY A 285 -3.10 20.21 5.46
N PRO A 286 -1.95 20.70 5.93
CA PRO A 286 -1.13 21.65 5.18
C PRO A 286 -0.53 21.04 3.92
N LEU A 287 -0.47 21.83 2.85
CA LEU A 287 0.31 21.59 1.64
C LEU A 287 1.08 22.88 1.31
N PRO A 288 2.35 23.00 1.72
CA PRO A 288 3.14 24.19 1.46
C PRO A 288 3.24 24.47 -0.05
N GLY A 289 2.99 25.72 -0.46
CA GLY A 289 3.01 26.10 -1.87
C GLY A 289 1.80 25.64 -2.67
N GLU A 290 0.68 25.32 -2.01
CA GLU A 290 -0.57 24.94 -2.69
C GLU A 290 -0.96 25.99 -3.76
N CYS A 291 -1.21 25.50 -4.98
CA CYS A 291 -1.49 26.32 -6.15
C CYS A 291 -2.73 25.81 -6.90
N SER A 292 -3.20 26.59 -7.88
CA SER A 292 -4.41 26.29 -8.66
C SER A 292 -4.17 25.37 -9.86
N TRP A 293 -3.06 24.62 -9.90
CA TRP A 293 -2.80 23.69 -10.99
C TRP A 293 -3.84 22.58 -11.07
N ARG A 294 -4.08 22.14 -12.30
CA ARG A 294 -4.99 21.05 -12.66
C ARG A 294 -4.38 20.30 -13.82
N PHE A 295 -4.05 19.04 -13.59
CA PHE A 295 -3.59 18.12 -14.63
C PHE A 295 -4.67 17.04 -14.82
N PRO A 296 -4.85 16.52 -16.04
CA PRO A 296 -5.75 15.38 -16.27
C PRO A 296 -5.35 14.19 -15.39
N ASP A 297 -6.27 13.73 -14.53
CA ASP A 297 -6.06 12.56 -13.67
C ASP A 297 -7.38 11.77 -13.60
N ALA A 298 -7.43 10.64 -14.33
CA ALA A 298 -8.62 9.79 -14.40
C ALA A 298 -8.85 8.97 -13.11
N THR A 299 -7.90 8.99 -12.18
CA THR A 299 -7.89 8.17 -10.98
C THR A 299 -8.33 8.95 -9.76
N ASN A 300 -7.76 10.14 -9.61
CA ASN A 300 -7.97 10.99 -8.44
C ASN A 300 -9.21 11.87 -8.61
N VAL A 301 -10.33 11.23 -8.90
CA VAL A 301 -11.66 11.86 -9.01
C VAL A 301 -12.16 12.19 -7.60
N PRO A 302 -12.76 13.38 -7.36
CA PRO A 302 -13.22 13.75 -6.04
C PRO A 302 -14.21 12.75 -5.44
N ASN A 303 -14.05 12.45 -4.15
CA ASN A 303 -15.02 11.66 -3.40
C ASN A 303 -15.43 12.36 -2.08
N PRO A 304 -16.57 11.97 -1.47
CA PRO A 304 -17.13 12.67 -0.31
C PRO A 304 -16.23 12.71 0.94
N TYR A 305 -15.21 11.84 1.03
CA TYR A 305 -14.36 11.71 2.21
C TYR A 305 -12.97 12.34 2.01
N GLN A 306 -12.34 12.14 0.86
CA GLN A 306 -11.00 12.66 0.55
C GLN A 306 -11.01 14.05 -0.10
N GLY A 307 -12.13 14.50 -0.65
CA GLY A 307 -12.23 15.78 -1.37
C GLY A 307 -11.55 15.74 -2.74
N SER A 308 -11.14 16.91 -3.26
CA SER A 308 -10.43 17.05 -4.53
C SER A 308 -8.92 17.02 -4.36
N LEU A 309 -8.19 16.51 -5.36
CA LEU A 309 -6.74 16.54 -5.38
C LEU A 309 -6.19 17.97 -5.34
N ARG A 310 -5.25 18.23 -4.43
CA ARG A 310 -4.54 19.51 -4.27
C ARG A 310 -3.14 19.41 -4.85
N TYR A 311 -2.62 20.50 -5.40
CA TYR A 311 -1.35 20.55 -6.13
C TYR A 311 -0.42 21.59 -5.54
N ALA A 312 0.89 21.33 -5.58
CA ALA A 312 1.93 22.31 -5.25
C ALA A 312 3.21 22.01 -6.07
N PRO A 313 4.11 22.99 -6.26
CA PRO A 313 5.44 22.73 -6.80
C PRO A 313 6.20 21.69 -5.96
N LEU A 314 7.05 20.89 -6.62
CA LEU A 314 7.93 19.97 -5.92
C LEU A 314 8.89 20.74 -5.01
N ASN A 315 8.92 20.39 -3.73
CA ASN A 315 9.86 20.95 -2.78
C ASN A 315 11.04 19.98 -2.62
N ILE A 316 12.19 20.34 -3.21
CA ILE A 316 13.39 19.49 -3.24
C ILE A 316 13.98 19.29 -1.84
N ASP A 317 13.97 20.31 -0.99
CA ASP A 317 14.46 20.17 0.40
C ASP A 317 13.64 19.16 1.20
N ASN A 318 12.31 19.21 1.09
CA ASN A 318 11.42 18.27 1.76
C ASN A 318 11.54 16.85 1.20
N LEU A 319 11.72 16.72 -0.12
CA LEU A 319 12.01 15.44 -0.78
C LEU A 319 13.30 14.83 -0.22
N ASN A 320 14.37 15.63 -0.19
CA ASN A 320 15.68 15.25 0.32
C ASN A 320 15.61 14.82 1.79
N TYR A 321 14.95 15.64 2.62
CA TYR A 321 14.75 15.37 4.03
C TYR A 321 14.00 14.04 4.27
N SER A 322 12.94 13.79 3.50
CA SER A 322 12.10 12.60 3.69
C SER A 322 12.83 11.32 3.28
N ILE A 323 13.56 11.35 2.16
CA ILE A 323 14.41 10.25 1.71
C ILE A 323 15.54 9.98 2.72
N ASP A 324 16.24 11.02 3.19
CA ASP A 324 17.33 10.88 4.16
C ASP A 324 16.85 10.28 5.49
N LEU A 325 15.70 10.71 5.99
CA LEU A 325 15.10 10.12 7.19
C LEU A 325 14.82 8.63 7.02
N ASP A 326 14.26 8.22 5.89
CA ASP A 326 13.93 6.82 5.63
C ASP A 326 15.20 5.96 5.44
N LEU A 327 16.18 6.46 4.69
CA LEU A 327 17.48 5.80 4.53
C LEU A 327 18.22 5.65 5.87
N LYS A 328 18.14 6.65 6.76
CA LYS A 328 18.70 6.56 8.12
C LYS A 328 18.05 5.46 8.94
N ARG A 329 16.73 5.25 8.81
CA ARG A 329 16.02 4.11 9.43
C ARG A 329 16.47 2.77 8.84
N GLY A 330 16.73 2.73 7.53
CA GLY A 330 17.21 1.55 6.81
C GLY A 330 18.68 1.20 6.99
N LYS A 331 19.54 2.16 7.40
CA LYS A 331 21.01 2.04 7.39
C LYS A 331 21.56 0.78 8.09
N TYR A 332 20.91 0.32 9.16
CA TYR A 332 21.35 -0.84 9.93
C TYR A 332 20.53 -2.12 9.64
N LEU A 333 19.52 -2.02 8.77
CA LEU A 333 18.62 -3.13 8.43
C LEU A 333 19.12 -3.90 7.21
N PHE A 334 19.91 -3.28 6.34
CA PHE A 334 20.33 -3.85 5.05
C PHE A 334 21.86 -3.82 4.90
N PRO A 335 22.52 -4.98 4.72
CA PRO A 335 23.97 -5.02 4.52
C PRO A 335 24.38 -4.45 3.16
N ASN A 336 23.59 -4.69 2.12
CA ASN A 336 23.83 -4.22 0.76
C ASN A 336 22.60 -3.41 0.28
N LEU A 337 22.64 -2.10 0.50
CA LEU A 337 21.58 -1.17 0.12
C LEU A 337 22.04 -0.29 -1.04
N SER A 338 21.23 -0.22 -2.09
CA SER A 338 21.34 0.81 -3.13
C SER A 338 20.03 1.58 -3.24
N ALA A 339 20.09 2.87 -3.58
CA ALA A 339 18.91 3.71 -3.66
C ALA A 339 19.00 4.67 -4.85
N GLY A 340 17.85 4.99 -5.43
CA GLY A 340 17.71 5.99 -6.48
C GLY A 340 16.31 6.55 -6.53
N ILE A 341 16.12 7.53 -7.41
CA ILE A 341 14.84 8.20 -7.60
C ILE A 341 14.24 7.81 -8.95
N ALA A 342 12.92 7.64 -8.97
CA ALA A 342 12.11 7.52 -10.16
C ALA A 342 11.17 8.72 -10.25
N PHE A 343 11.20 9.44 -11.38
CA PHE A 343 10.27 10.53 -11.65
C PHE A 343 9.10 10.06 -12.52
N THR A 344 7.90 10.52 -12.21
CA THR A 344 6.69 10.33 -13.02
C THR A 344 6.10 11.68 -13.41
N CYS A 345 5.21 11.66 -14.42
CA CYS A 345 4.55 12.86 -14.94
C CYS A 345 5.54 13.89 -15.55
N THR A 346 6.62 13.40 -16.17
CA THR A 346 7.60 14.27 -16.86
C THR A 346 7.04 14.85 -18.16
N ASP A 347 5.94 14.32 -18.66
CA ASP A 347 5.11 14.87 -19.75
C ASP A 347 4.28 16.09 -19.32
N GLN A 348 4.08 16.30 -18.01
CA GLN A 348 3.18 17.32 -17.47
C GLN A 348 3.91 18.57 -16.97
N LEU A 349 5.10 18.38 -16.38
CA LEU A 349 5.95 19.45 -15.88
C LEU A 349 7.41 19.05 -16.02
N GLU A 350 8.28 20.00 -16.31
CA GLU A 350 9.72 19.77 -16.40
C GLU A 350 10.29 19.25 -15.07
N MET A 351 11.30 18.40 -15.18
CA MET A 351 12.02 17.90 -14.02
C MET A 351 12.86 19.01 -13.37
N PRO A 352 13.07 18.94 -12.04
CA PRO A 352 14.01 19.81 -11.35
C PRO A 352 15.45 19.52 -11.81
N ASP A 353 16.37 20.44 -11.50
CA ASP A 353 17.79 20.22 -11.72
C ASP A 353 18.27 19.00 -10.94
N MET A 354 18.70 17.95 -11.66
CA MET A 354 19.11 16.69 -11.06
C MET A 354 20.32 16.84 -10.11
N ARG A 355 21.09 17.93 -10.22
CA ARG A 355 22.22 18.23 -9.32
C ARG A 355 21.80 18.58 -7.90
N GLU A 356 20.53 18.94 -7.69
CA GLU A 356 19.98 19.29 -6.37
C GLU A 356 19.36 18.09 -5.64
N LEU A 357 19.31 16.92 -6.30
CA LEU A 357 18.69 15.71 -5.77
C LEU A 357 19.64 14.92 -4.85
N PRO A 358 19.09 14.16 -3.88
CA PRO A 358 19.88 13.46 -2.86
C PRO A 358 20.46 12.13 -3.38
N LEU A 359 19.95 11.65 -4.51
CA LEU A 359 20.23 10.36 -5.13
C LEU A 359 20.16 10.52 -6.66
N ALA A 360 20.81 9.60 -7.38
CA ALA A 360 20.70 9.55 -8.83
C ALA A 360 19.26 9.26 -9.29
N VAL A 361 18.83 9.94 -10.35
CA VAL A 361 17.60 9.57 -11.06
C VAL A 361 17.91 8.42 -12.00
N ASN A 362 17.24 7.29 -11.79
CA ASN A 362 17.46 6.08 -12.59
C ASN A 362 16.36 5.83 -13.60
N ILE A 363 15.15 6.31 -13.30
CA ILE A 363 13.95 6.04 -14.08
C ILE A 363 13.15 7.33 -14.22
N VAL A 364 12.61 7.57 -15.41
CA VAL A 364 11.63 8.62 -15.68
C VAL A 364 10.44 8.02 -16.42
N SER A 365 9.26 8.61 -16.25
CA SER A 365 8.04 8.19 -16.94
C SER A 365 7.30 9.39 -17.53
N HIS A 366 7.15 9.33 -18.85
CA HIS A 366 6.51 10.36 -19.69
C HIS A 366 5.03 10.07 -19.93
N GLY A 367 4.40 9.21 -19.13
CA GLY A 367 3.01 8.80 -19.35
C GLY A 367 2.50 7.79 -18.34
N PRO A 368 1.26 7.30 -18.51
CA PRO A 368 0.59 6.44 -17.55
C PRO A 368 0.92 4.95 -17.71
N SER A 369 1.63 4.55 -18.77
CA SER A 369 1.91 3.15 -19.08
C SER A 369 3.37 2.78 -18.90
N ARG A 370 3.65 1.49 -18.66
CA ARG A 370 5.03 1.00 -18.61
C ARG A 370 5.81 1.19 -19.91
N GLY A 371 5.11 1.41 -21.04
CA GLY A 371 5.74 1.75 -22.32
C GLY A 371 6.31 3.17 -22.36
N ASP A 372 5.88 4.04 -21.44
CA ASP A 372 6.30 5.44 -21.33
C ASP A 372 7.49 5.61 -20.36
N ILE A 373 8.04 4.50 -19.85
CA ILE A 373 9.16 4.50 -18.92
C ILE A 373 10.49 4.46 -19.69
N GLU A 374 11.39 5.37 -19.29
CA GLU A 374 12.77 5.44 -19.75
C GLU A 374 13.73 5.19 -18.58
N VAL A 375 14.75 4.35 -18.81
CA VAL A 375 15.80 4.04 -17.85
C VAL A 375 17.06 4.86 -18.20
N LEU A 376 17.40 5.84 -17.38
CA LEU A 376 18.48 6.80 -17.66
C LEU A 376 19.88 6.20 -17.46
N ASN A 377 20.05 5.35 -16.45
CA ASN A 377 21.34 4.73 -16.14
C ASN A 377 21.47 3.31 -16.72
N GLY A 378 21.18 3.17 -18.03
CA GLY A 378 21.52 2.01 -18.87
C GLY A 378 20.98 0.63 -18.45
N ALA A 379 21.19 -0.37 -19.30
CA ALA A 379 20.71 -1.75 -19.14
C ALA A 379 21.20 -2.49 -17.87
N ASN A 380 22.01 -1.86 -17.01
CA ASN A 380 22.54 -2.41 -15.77
C ASN A 380 21.64 -2.18 -14.55
N TYR A 381 20.64 -1.31 -14.60
CA TYR A 381 19.81 -0.96 -13.43
C TYR A 381 19.06 -2.15 -12.81
N LEU A 382 18.57 -3.06 -13.66
CA LEU A 382 17.99 -4.34 -13.24
C LEU A 382 19.00 -5.50 -13.40
N LYS A 383 20.00 -5.38 -14.30
CA LYS A 383 21.01 -6.44 -14.50
C LYS A 383 22.03 -6.55 -13.37
N SER A 384 22.26 -5.50 -12.57
CA SER A 384 23.01 -5.61 -11.31
C SER A 384 22.31 -6.58 -10.36
N ALA A 385 20.97 -6.52 -10.27
CA ALA A 385 20.15 -7.47 -9.53
C ALA A 385 20.08 -8.86 -10.24
N LEU A 386 20.20 -8.90 -11.58
CA LEU A 386 20.16 -10.14 -12.38
C LEU A 386 21.53 -10.84 -12.61
N LYS A 387 22.65 -10.41 -12.03
CA LYS A 387 23.95 -11.08 -12.26
C LYS A 387 23.87 -12.58 -11.97
N PRO A 388 24.34 -13.46 -12.88
CA PRO A 388 24.35 -14.90 -12.64
C PRO A 388 25.27 -15.22 -11.46
N ILE A 389 24.74 -15.95 -10.48
CA ILE A 389 25.51 -16.41 -9.33
C ILE A 389 26.55 -17.42 -9.85
N SER A 390 27.83 -17.06 -9.81
CA SER A 390 28.90 -18.03 -9.97
C SER A 390 28.86 -18.97 -8.78
N ARG A 391 28.44 -20.23 -9.00
CA ARG A 391 28.54 -21.29 -8.00
C ARG A 391 30.02 -21.55 -7.66
N ALA A 392 30.55 -20.86 -6.65
CA ALA A 392 31.71 -21.36 -5.93
C ALA A 392 31.23 -22.51 -5.03
N ARG A 393 31.13 -23.72 -5.60
CA ARG A 393 31.09 -24.96 -4.82
C ARG A 393 32.45 -25.07 -4.11
N ALA A 394 32.55 -24.54 -2.90
CA ALA A 394 33.54 -25.03 -1.94
C ALA A 394 33.12 -26.46 -1.58
N VAL A 395 33.74 -27.42 -2.26
CA VAL A 395 33.80 -28.80 -1.83
C VAL A 395 34.52 -28.80 -0.49
N LEU A 396 33.78 -28.88 0.62
CA LEU A 396 34.32 -29.37 1.88
C LEU A 396 33.91 -30.84 2.00
N ARG A 397 34.83 -31.69 1.53
CA ARG A 397 34.95 -33.07 1.99
C ARG A 397 35.56 -33.03 3.38
N ALA A 398 34.84 -33.52 4.38
CA ALA A 398 35.33 -34.34 5.49
C ALA A 398 34.12 -34.95 6.18
#